data_AF-A0A9W9YNM0-F1
#
_entry.id   AF-A0A9W9YNM0-F1
#
_cell.length_a   1.000
_cell.length_b   1.000
_cell.length_c   1.000
_cell.angle_alpha   90.00
_cell.angle_beta   90.00
_cell.angle_gamma   90.00
#
_symmetry.space_group_name_H-M   'P 1'
#
loop_
_entity.id
_entity.type
_entity.pdbx_description
1 polymer ?
#
loop_
_entity_poly.entity_id
_entity_poly.type
_entity_poly.pdbx_seq_one_letter_code
_entity_poly.pdbx_strand_id
1 'polypeptide(L)'
;MGCWAKNYAALVIQRRDDWAVSVKGFSKFVWDFEASGKQNVFGLYQSHGALLVANSEESLKTHDIDNGWDWTRHPGTTTIKLNLDQLISQNRRYYQPKRLAGGVSLVGGGDYSSGIFGMEFSQPPYQFPTGSFQLDINFSFKKSVFFADYVMICLGTGITSSESSPYITQTTLFQTKLVDAAAPSSVLINTTTHSLSTDLTKEATFFGGENFAATLRDVNGNGYYVPNATMQGLNVKISLQTSRDQRGRARTTSARYATSWLKHGVNPSDKGYEYAIVVNKPSHIVQALATRQASVNKVYEVLYKDNKAHVVKINDCPRPGQTQYGYVIFDKSVRTPGPVRRVDKAPIIVMVEVVDSNNLYIAASSPDLNFNITRVLETGPQVNAQERFYSFSMPIEVQVFVRTAVNIATGDVRMNGAVVPDGEKNSHVAVQQNRAALQ
;
A
#
# COMPACT_ATOMS: atom_id res chain seq x y z
N MET A 1 -6.86 19.44 4.77
CA MET A 1 -6.94 18.06 4.23
C MET A 1 -5.77 17.85 3.29
N GLY A 2 -5.28 16.63 3.10
CA GLY A 2 -4.20 16.41 2.12
C GLY A 2 -3.61 15.00 2.11
N CYS A 3 -2.69 14.81 1.18
CA CYS A 3 -1.81 13.65 1.05
C CYS A 3 -0.36 14.13 1.11
N TRP A 4 0.49 13.42 1.85
CA TRP A 4 1.92 13.70 1.96
C TRP A 4 2.73 12.43 1.70
N ALA A 5 3.51 12.44 0.62
CA ALA A 5 4.58 11.48 0.40
C ALA A 5 5.83 11.88 1.19
N LYS A 6 6.30 10.97 2.05
CA LYS A 6 7.49 11.09 2.89
C LYS A 6 8.48 9.99 2.46
N ASN A 7 9.07 10.15 1.28
CA ASN A 7 9.90 9.11 0.65
C ASN A 7 11.15 8.76 1.46
N TYR A 8 11.72 9.69 2.24
CA TYR A 8 12.79 9.41 3.20
C TYR A 8 12.40 8.42 4.32
N ALA A 9 11.11 8.12 4.46
CA ALA A 9 10.57 7.11 5.37
C ALA A 9 9.79 6.01 4.64
N ALA A 10 9.80 5.99 3.29
CA ALA A 10 8.96 5.13 2.45
C ALA A 10 7.49 5.12 2.91
N LEU A 11 6.95 6.30 3.22
CA LEU A 11 5.67 6.50 3.89
C LEU A 11 4.79 7.46 3.08
N VAL A 12 3.51 7.14 2.95
CA VAL A 12 2.48 8.09 2.48
C VAL A 12 1.42 8.23 3.55
N ILE A 13 1.03 9.47 3.84
CA ILE A 13 -0.05 9.78 4.78
C ILE A 13 -1.14 10.53 4.04
N GLN A 14 -2.36 10.02 4.06
CA GLN A 14 -3.58 10.70 3.62
C GLN A 14 -4.37 11.15 4.86
N ARG A 15 -4.89 12.37 4.84
CA ARG A 15 -5.83 12.87 5.85
C ARG A 15 -7.02 13.54 5.17
N ARG A 16 -8.22 13.18 5.61
CA ARG A 16 -9.45 13.95 5.41
C ARG A 16 -10.17 14.02 6.74
N ASP A 17 -10.91 15.10 6.94
CA ASP A 17 -11.68 15.34 8.17
C ASP A 17 -10.84 15.04 9.43
N ASP A 18 -11.34 14.18 10.30
CA ASP A 18 -10.74 13.73 11.55
C ASP A 18 -9.79 12.52 11.40
N TRP A 19 -9.86 11.80 10.28
CA TRP A 19 -9.14 10.54 10.09
C TRP A 19 -7.81 10.70 9.35
N ALA A 20 -6.93 9.71 9.54
CA ALA A 20 -5.68 9.58 8.82
C ALA A 20 -5.46 8.14 8.36
N VAL A 21 -4.85 7.97 7.19
CA VAL A 21 -4.36 6.68 6.72
C VAL A 21 -2.88 6.79 6.41
N SER A 22 -2.10 5.85 6.93
CA SER A 22 -0.67 5.74 6.64
C SER A 22 -0.35 4.45 5.91
N VAL A 23 0.41 4.52 4.82
CA VAL A 23 0.95 3.34 4.12
C VAL A 23 2.47 3.36 4.22
N LYS A 24 3.05 2.33 4.83
CA LYS A 24 4.48 2.21 5.07
C LYS A 24 5.09 1.04 4.31
N GLY A 25 6.12 1.34 3.53
CA GLY A 25 7.04 0.38 2.93
C GLY A 25 8.44 0.47 3.51
N PHE A 26 9.38 -0.07 2.75
CA PHE A 26 10.82 0.07 2.94
C PHE A 26 11.53 -0.21 1.61
N SER A 27 12.81 0.12 1.49
CA SER A 27 13.54 0.08 0.22
C SER A 27 14.99 -0.32 0.43
N LYS A 28 15.83 -0.15 -0.60
CA LYS A 28 17.28 -0.22 -0.49
C LYS A 28 17.87 0.76 0.54
N PHE A 29 17.17 1.85 0.86
CA PHE A 29 17.70 2.93 1.71
C PHE A 29 16.91 3.20 2.98
N VAL A 30 15.69 2.66 3.07
CA VAL A 30 14.83 2.76 4.25
C VAL A 30 14.65 1.36 4.80
N TRP A 31 14.91 1.14 6.10
CA TRP A 31 14.80 -0.18 6.70
C TRP A 31 13.34 -0.57 7.02
N ASP A 32 13.08 -1.87 7.13
CA ASP A 32 11.76 -2.44 7.37
C ASP A 32 11.25 -2.30 8.81
N PHE A 33 12.00 -2.73 9.81
CA PHE A 33 11.63 -2.61 11.22
C PHE A 33 12.85 -2.33 12.08
N GLU A 34 12.63 -1.95 13.33
CA GLU A 34 13.66 -1.91 14.36
C GLU A 34 13.23 -2.78 15.53
N ALA A 35 14.10 -3.69 15.97
CA ALA A 35 13.84 -4.53 17.12
C ALA A 35 14.99 -4.53 18.13
N SER A 36 14.70 -4.96 19.35
CA SER A 36 15.69 -5.31 20.36
C SER A 36 15.36 -6.66 20.99
N GLY A 37 16.21 -7.17 21.89
CA GLY A 37 15.98 -8.46 22.55
C GLY A 37 14.73 -8.46 23.45
N LYS A 38 14.15 -7.28 23.71
CA LYS A 38 12.98 -7.10 24.56
C LYS A 38 11.96 -6.13 23.96
N GLN A 39 12.13 -5.73 22.70
CA GLN A 39 11.25 -4.78 22.02
C GLN A 39 11.04 -5.19 20.56
N ASN A 40 9.79 -5.14 20.10
CA ASN A 40 9.40 -5.43 18.72
C ASN A 40 9.92 -6.77 18.16
N VAL A 41 9.95 -7.80 19.01
CA VAL A 41 10.58 -9.10 18.70
C VAL A 41 9.97 -9.78 17.46
N PHE A 42 8.70 -9.53 17.17
CA PHE A 42 7.97 -10.13 16.05
C PHE A 42 7.69 -9.15 14.90
N GLY A 43 8.41 -8.01 14.85
CA GLY A 43 8.15 -6.90 13.94
C GLY A 43 8.50 -7.12 12.46
N LEU A 44 8.95 -8.31 12.07
CA LEU A 44 9.52 -8.64 10.74
C LEU A 44 8.69 -8.12 9.55
N TYR A 45 7.37 -8.15 9.66
CA TYR A 45 6.45 -7.79 8.58
C TYR A 45 5.84 -6.39 8.66
N GLN A 46 6.23 -5.55 9.63
CA GLN A 46 5.61 -4.23 9.88
C GLN A 46 5.66 -3.27 8.69
N SER A 47 6.63 -3.41 7.78
CA SER A 47 6.77 -2.55 6.60
C SER A 47 6.55 -3.26 5.28
N HIS A 48 5.88 -4.42 5.30
CA HIS A 48 5.54 -5.18 4.08
C HIS A 48 4.37 -4.53 3.31
N GLY A 49 4.33 -3.20 3.27
CA GLY A 49 3.23 -2.39 2.75
C GLY A 49 2.08 -2.20 3.72
N ALA A 50 2.37 -2.07 5.03
CA ALA A 50 1.32 -1.93 6.03
C ALA A 50 0.49 -0.66 5.78
N LEU A 51 -0.83 -0.78 5.89
CA LEU A 51 -1.81 0.28 5.73
C LEU A 51 -2.60 0.37 7.03
N LEU A 52 -2.41 1.45 7.79
CA LEU A 52 -3.13 1.70 9.03
C LEU A 52 -4.15 2.82 8.82
N VAL A 53 -5.40 2.56 9.23
CA VAL A 53 -6.48 3.56 9.26
C VAL A 53 -6.69 3.99 10.71
N ALA A 54 -6.54 5.29 10.97
CA ALA A 54 -6.73 5.92 12.26
C ALA A 54 -7.95 6.87 12.16
N ASN A 55 -9.12 6.39 12.57
CA ASN A 55 -10.35 7.20 12.56
C ASN A 55 -10.43 8.12 13.79
N SER A 56 -9.88 7.67 14.91
CA SER A 56 -9.77 8.39 16.18
C SER A 56 -8.81 7.65 17.11
N GLU A 57 -8.38 8.28 18.22
CA GLU A 57 -7.60 7.58 19.26
C GLU A 57 -8.34 6.37 19.83
N GLU A 58 -9.66 6.46 19.99
CA GLU A 58 -10.48 5.35 20.47
C GLU A 58 -10.44 4.16 19.50
N SER A 59 -10.58 4.42 18.19
CA SER A 59 -10.50 3.37 17.17
C SER A 59 -9.14 2.67 17.12
N LEU A 60 -8.07 3.35 17.53
CA LEU A 60 -6.74 2.76 17.54
C LEU A 60 -6.57 1.71 18.64
N LYS A 61 -7.39 1.73 19.69
CA LYS A 61 -7.39 0.70 20.74
C LYS A 61 -7.72 -0.70 20.22
N THR A 62 -8.34 -0.81 19.04
CA THR A 62 -8.61 -2.11 18.40
C THR A 62 -7.35 -2.74 17.79
N HIS A 63 -6.29 -1.96 17.58
CA HIS A 63 -5.00 -2.40 17.05
C HIS A 63 -4.03 -2.70 18.19
N ASP A 64 -4.40 -3.65 19.03
CA ASP A 64 -3.68 -3.98 20.27
C ASP A 64 -2.60 -5.05 20.02
N ILE A 65 -1.37 -4.61 19.80
CA ILE A 65 -0.23 -5.50 19.51
C ILE A 65 0.22 -6.37 20.69
N ASP A 66 -0.22 -6.07 21.91
CA ASP A 66 0.25 -6.75 23.11
C ASP A 66 -0.68 -7.90 23.55
N ASN A 67 -1.93 -7.92 23.10
CA ASN A 67 -2.93 -8.90 23.54
C ASN A 67 -3.50 -9.72 22.38
N GLY A 68 -2.95 -10.92 22.13
CA GLY A 68 -3.46 -11.87 21.14
C GLY A 68 -3.25 -11.47 19.67
N TRP A 69 -2.43 -10.46 19.40
CA TRP A 69 -2.17 -9.94 18.05
C TRP A 69 -1.51 -10.98 17.13
N ASP A 70 -2.06 -11.18 15.93
CA ASP A 70 -1.40 -11.95 14.89
C ASP A 70 -0.39 -11.07 14.16
N TRP A 71 0.89 -11.23 14.52
CA TRP A 71 2.05 -10.52 13.97
C TRP A 71 2.29 -10.77 12.47
N THR A 72 1.60 -11.75 11.87
CA THR A 72 1.64 -11.97 10.41
C THR A 72 0.53 -11.22 9.67
N ARG A 73 -0.37 -10.55 10.38
CA ARG A 73 -1.57 -9.91 9.82
C ARG A 73 -1.66 -8.43 10.18
N HIS A 74 -0.56 -7.71 9.99
CA HIS A 74 -0.62 -6.26 9.98
C HIS A 74 -1.51 -5.80 8.82
N PRO A 75 -2.52 -4.93 9.05
CA PRO A 75 -3.40 -4.45 7.98
C PRO A 75 -2.61 -3.91 6.78
N GLY A 76 -3.05 -4.24 5.56
CA GLY A 76 -2.40 -3.87 4.29
C GLY A 76 -1.21 -4.74 3.86
N THR A 77 -0.56 -5.45 4.78
CA THR A 77 0.65 -6.23 4.44
C THR A 77 0.34 -7.48 3.61
N THR A 78 1.28 -7.85 2.73
CA THR A 78 1.35 -9.21 2.16
C THR A 78 2.49 -9.97 2.85
N THR A 79 2.20 -11.13 3.42
CA THR A 79 3.11 -11.87 4.30
C THR A 79 2.99 -13.38 4.10
N ILE A 80 3.94 -14.14 4.66
CA ILE A 80 3.82 -15.59 4.85
C ILE A 80 3.33 -15.83 6.28
N LYS A 81 2.34 -16.72 6.47
CA LYS A 81 1.70 -17.00 7.75
C LYS A 81 2.57 -17.90 8.66
N LEU A 82 3.75 -17.41 9.03
CA LEU A 82 4.69 -18.10 9.92
C LEU A 82 4.18 -18.19 11.37
N ASN A 83 4.72 -19.15 12.12
CA ASN A 83 4.57 -19.20 13.57
C ASN A 83 5.41 -18.12 14.26
N LEU A 84 5.06 -17.74 15.49
CA LEU A 84 5.72 -16.63 16.17
C LEU A 84 7.24 -16.80 16.32
N ASP A 85 7.72 -17.98 16.71
CA ASP A 85 9.17 -18.22 16.85
C ASP A 85 9.90 -18.15 15.50
N GLN A 86 9.20 -18.41 14.41
CA GLN A 86 9.76 -18.33 13.05
C GLN A 86 9.87 -16.90 12.53
N LEU A 87 9.20 -15.93 13.18
CA LEU A 87 9.32 -14.50 12.89
C LEU A 87 10.54 -13.86 13.55
N ILE A 88 11.18 -14.54 14.50
CA ILE A 88 12.30 -13.98 15.27
C ILE A 88 13.55 -14.02 14.41
N SER A 89 13.91 -12.87 13.86
CA SER A 89 15.14 -12.70 13.09
C SER A 89 16.35 -12.41 13.99
N GLN A 90 17.53 -12.82 13.54
CA GLN A 90 18.80 -12.56 14.24
C GLN A 90 19.31 -11.12 14.06
N ASN A 91 18.80 -10.38 13.07
CA ASN A 91 19.08 -8.95 12.90
C ASN A 91 17.79 -8.13 13.08
N ARG A 92 17.97 -6.81 13.15
CA ARG A 92 16.96 -5.90 13.69
C ARG A 92 16.57 -4.77 12.74
N ARG A 93 17.22 -4.64 11.58
CA ARG A 93 16.96 -3.64 10.53
C ARG A 93 17.41 -4.20 9.20
N TYR A 94 16.50 -4.43 8.24
CA TYR A 94 16.83 -4.92 6.91
C TYR A 94 16.47 -3.90 5.83
N TYR A 95 17.30 -3.88 4.79
CA TYR A 95 17.05 -3.15 3.55
C TYR A 95 16.76 -4.16 2.44
N GLN A 96 15.73 -3.92 1.65
CA GLN A 96 15.43 -4.80 0.52
C GLN A 96 16.21 -4.40 -0.73
N PRO A 97 16.46 -5.32 -1.68
CA PRO A 97 17.23 -5.01 -2.88
C PRO A 97 16.48 -4.08 -3.86
N LYS A 98 15.16 -3.90 -3.73
CA LYS A 98 14.37 -3.04 -4.61
C LYS A 98 14.41 -1.58 -4.16
N ARG A 99 14.45 -0.70 -5.17
CA ARG A 99 14.58 0.77 -4.99
C ARG A 99 13.24 1.49 -4.87
N LEU A 100 12.21 1.03 -5.56
CA LEU A 100 10.89 1.68 -5.57
C LEU A 100 10.09 1.29 -4.32
N ALA A 101 10.02 2.20 -3.34
CA ALA A 101 9.03 2.19 -2.27
C ALA A 101 8.79 3.61 -1.73
N GLY A 102 7.55 4.09 -1.80
CA GLY A 102 7.17 5.43 -1.36
C GLY A 102 6.00 5.94 -2.19
N GLY A 103 5.93 7.25 -2.45
CA GLY A 103 4.77 7.84 -3.11
C GLY A 103 4.98 9.16 -3.81
N VAL A 104 3.88 9.66 -4.36
CA VAL A 104 3.73 11.01 -4.93
C VAL A 104 2.51 11.67 -4.32
N SER A 105 2.51 13.00 -4.25
CA SER A 105 1.34 13.79 -3.87
C SER A 105 1.08 14.84 -4.95
N LEU A 106 -0.18 14.99 -5.33
CA LEU A 106 -0.65 15.95 -6.32
C LEU A 106 -1.63 16.90 -5.62
N VAL A 107 -1.29 18.19 -5.59
CA VAL A 107 -2.20 19.25 -5.14
C VAL A 107 -3.27 19.52 -6.19
N GLY A 108 -2.87 19.53 -7.47
CA GLY A 108 -3.76 19.83 -8.61
C GLY A 108 -4.30 21.25 -8.55
N GLY A 109 -5.49 21.48 -9.12
CA GLY A 109 -6.12 22.79 -9.20
C GLY A 109 -6.93 23.21 -7.97
N GLY A 110 -6.75 22.58 -6.82
CA GLY A 110 -7.55 22.87 -5.61
C GLY A 110 -6.71 22.95 -4.33
N ASP A 111 -7.41 23.08 -3.19
CA ASP A 111 -6.78 23.41 -1.90
C ASP A 111 -6.28 22.21 -1.08
N TYR A 112 -6.41 20.99 -1.61
CA TYR A 112 -5.94 19.78 -0.93
C TYR A 112 -5.39 18.75 -1.92
N SER A 113 -4.44 17.96 -1.45
CA SER A 113 -3.75 16.96 -2.26
C SER A 113 -4.37 15.57 -2.18
N SER A 114 -4.26 14.86 -3.30
CA SER A 114 -4.37 13.39 -3.41
C SER A 114 -2.99 12.79 -3.60
N GLY A 115 -2.87 11.46 -3.61
CA GLY A 115 -1.58 10.82 -3.83
C GLY A 115 -1.66 9.34 -4.11
N ILE A 116 -0.48 8.74 -4.21
CA ILE A 116 -0.30 7.33 -4.53
C ILE A 116 0.88 6.80 -3.72
N PHE A 117 0.74 5.59 -3.18
CA PHE A 117 1.85 4.78 -2.70
C PHE A 117 2.14 3.65 -3.69
N GLY A 118 3.42 3.33 -3.90
CA GLY A 118 3.87 2.20 -4.70
C GLY A 118 5.09 1.54 -4.05
N MET A 119 5.17 0.21 -4.14
CA MET A 119 6.32 -0.55 -3.65
C MET A 119 6.53 -1.82 -4.48
N GLU A 120 7.74 -2.00 -4.98
CA GLU A 120 8.24 -3.30 -5.43
C GLU A 120 8.97 -3.94 -4.24
N PHE A 121 8.54 -5.14 -3.85
CA PHE A 121 9.14 -5.90 -2.77
C PHE A 121 9.88 -7.12 -3.31
N SER A 122 11.08 -7.34 -2.78
CA SER A 122 11.75 -8.63 -2.80
C SER A 122 12.30 -8.88 -1.40
N GLN A 123 12.13 -10.09 -0.89
CA GLN A 123 12.57 -10.46 0.44
C GLN A 123 14.07 -10.16 0.59
N PRO A 124 14.47 -9.37 1.61
CA PRO A 124 15.88 -9.21 1.95
C PRO A 124 16.44 -10.53 2.47
N PRO A 125 17.78 -10.68 2.55
CA PRO A 125 18.41 -11.86 3.16
C PRO A 125 18.20 -11.83 4.68
N TYR A 126 16.98 -12.16 5.11
CA TYR A 126 16.62 -12.27 6.51
C TYR A 126 17.49 -13.31 7.19
N GLN A 127 18.00 -12.98 8.37
CA GLN A 127 18.93 -13.83 9.10
C GLN A 127 18.15 -14.63 10.14
N PHE A 128 18.37 -15.94 10.10
CA PHE A 128 17.79 -16.93 10.98
C PHE A 128 18.87 -17.95 11.36
N PRO A 129 18.68 -18.76 12.41
CA PRO A 129 19.64 -19.81 12.77
C PRO A 129 20.00 -20.71 11.57
N THR A 130 21.26 -21.14 11.49
CA THR A 130 21.73 -22.05 10.42
C THR A 130 20.83 -23.27 10.31
N GLY A 131 20.43 -23.62 9.08
CA GLY A 131 19.52 -24.74 8.80
C GLY A 131 18.03 -24.41 8.96
N SER A 132 17.68 -23.16 9.28
CA SER A 132 16.27 -22.71 9.28
C SER A 132 15.75 -22.58 7.85
N PHE A 133 14.60 -23.20 7.55
CA PHE A 133 13.98 -23.14 6.21
C PHE A 133 13.68 -21.71 5.73
N GLN A 134 13.52 -20.74 6.65
CA GLN A 134 13.31 -19.34 6.30
C GLN A 134 14.46 -18.73 5.49
N LEU A 135 15.66 -19.30 5.59
CA LEU A 135 16.83 -18.90 4.81
C LEU A 135 16.66 -19.23 3.31
N ASP A 136 15.84 -20.23 2.98
CA ASP A 136 15.62 -20.70 1.61
C ASP A 136 14.40 -20.06 0.95
N ILE A 137 13.58 -19.33 1.73
CA ILE A 137 12.38 -18.67 1.22
C ILE A 137 12.76 -17.58 0.22
N ASN A 138 12.19 -17.68 -0.97
CA ASN A 138 12.09 -16.55 -1.89
C ASN A 138 10.67 -15.97 -1.78
N PHE A 139 10.55 -14.65 -1.65
CA PHE A 139 9.26 -13.99 -1.57
C PHE A 139 9.32 -12.61 -2.24
N SER A 140 8.40 -12.33 -3.16
CA SER A 140 8.34 -11.06 -3.88
C SER A 140 6.90 -10.67 -4.18
N PHE A 141 6.66 -9.36 -4.34
CA PHE A 141 5.37 -8.82 -4.74
C PHE A 141 5.46 -7.34 -5.12
N LYS A 142 4.50 -6.87 -5.90
CA LYS A 142 4.31 -5.46 -6.23
C LYS A 142 3.00 -4.99 -5.62
N LYS A 143 3.00 -3.80 -5.04
CA LYS A 143 1.81 -3.22 -4.41
C LYS A 143 1.67 -1.73 -4.73
N SER A 144 0.44 -1.27 -4.74
CA SER A 144 0.12 0.16 -4.84
C SER A 144 -1.17 0.50 -4.11
N VAL A 145 -1.24 1.72 -3.57
CA VAL A 145 -2.45 2.28 -2.97
C VAL A 145 -2.70 3.63 -3.62
N PHE A 146 -3.88 3.80 -4.22
CA PHE A 146 -4.32 5.06 -4.84
C PHE A 146 -5.34 5.73 -3.94
N PHE A 147 -5.09 6.98 -3.55
CA PHE A 147 -5.96 7.73 -2.65
C PHE A 147 -6.95 8.58 -3.45
N ALA A 148 -8.22 8.19 -3.44
CA ALA A 148 -9.35 8.83 -4.10
C ALA A 148 -10.34 9.36 -3.05
N ASP A 149 -9.99 10.51 -2.46
CA ASP A 149 -10.71 11.09 -1.32
C ASP A 149 -10.86 10.15 -0.12
N TYR A 150 -12.08 9.69 0.18
CA TYR A 150 -12.42 8.70 1.21
C TYR A 150 -12.34 7.24 0.73
N VAL A 151 -12.06 7.01 -0.56
CA VAL A 151 -11.85 5.70 -1.15
C VAL A 151 -10.36 5.46 -1.39
N MET A 152 -9.86 4.28 -1.02
CA MET A 152 -8.48 3.87 -1.29
C MET A 152 -8.48 2.59 -2.10
N ILE A 153 -7.86 2.61 -3.28
CA ILE A 153 -7.78 1.46 -4.17
C ILE A 153 -6.45 0.76 -3.93
N CYS A 154 -6.49 -0.49 -3.47
CA CYS A 154 -5.33 -1.31 -3.13
C CYS A 154 -5.14 -2.40 -4.17
N LEU A 155 -4.00 -2.38 -4.88
CA LEU A 155 -3.65 -3.36 -5.90
C LEU A 155 -2.37 -4.11 -5.53
N GLY A 156 -2.34 -5.40 -5.84
CA GLY A 156 -1.13 -6.23 -5.78
C GLY A 156 -1.00 -7.16 -6.99
N THR A 157 0.24 -7.42 -7.41
CA THR A 157 0.62 -8.33 -8.50
C THR A 157 1.96 -9.00 -8.18
N GLY A 158 2.31 -10.05 -8.92
CA GLY A 158 3.62 -10.70 -8.79
C GLY A 158 3.85 -11.34 -7.44
N ILE A 159 2.78 -11.68 -6.71
CA ILE A 159 2.87 -12.31 -5.39
C ILE A 159 3.33 -13.74 -5.62
N THR A 160 4.61 -13.96 -5.35
CA THR A 160 5.29 -15.23 -5.56
C THR A 160 6.09 -15.59 -4.32
N SER A 161 5.94 -16.83 -3.83
CA SER A 161 6.86 -17.41 -2.86
C SER A 161 7.28 -18.83 -3.21
N SER A 162 8.45 -19.24 -2.73
CA SER A 162 8.95 -20.61 -2.80
C SER A 162 9.53 -21.04 -1.45
N GLU A 163 9.72 -22.34 -1.23
CA GLU A 163 10.28 -22.91 0.01
C GLU A 163 9.55 -22.47 1.31
N SER A 164 8.31 -22.00 1.19
CA SER A 164 7.50 -21.49 2.30
C SER A 164 6.49 -22.51 2.84
N SER A 165 6.49 -23.74 2.32
CA SER A 165 5.56 -24.80 2.73
C SER A 165 5.74 -25.19 4.21
N PRO A 166 4.66 -25.47 4.96
CA PRO A 166 3.24 -25.47 4.56
C PRO A 166 2.54 -24.12 4.75
N TYR A 167 3.28 -23.03 4.96
CA TYR A 167 2.73 -21.73 5.31
C TYR A 167 2.13 -21.03 4.08
N ILE A 168 0.95 -20.43 4.30
CA ILE A 168 0.27 -19.68 3.24
C ILE A 168 0.86 -18.29 3.09
N THR A 169 0.90 -17.79 1.86
CA THR A 169 1.04 -16.36 1.59
C THR A 169 -0.35 -15.72 1.65
N GLN A 170 -0.44 -14.53 2.24
CA GLN A 170 -1.70 -13.83 2.48
C GLN A 170 -1.55 -12.31 2.37
N THR A 171 -2.63 -11.59 2.06
CA THR A 171 -2.72 -10.12 2.21
C THR A 171 -3.79 -9.78 3.22
N THR A 172 -3.48 -8.96 4.23
CA THR A 172 -4.44 -8.64 5.29
C THR A 172 -5.25 -7.39 4.95
N LEU A 173 -6.57 -7.45 5.08
CA LEU A 173 -7.46 -6.29 4.94
C LEU A 173 -7.57 -5.56 6.28
N PHE A 174 -7.94 -6.28 7.34
CA PHE A 174 -8.03 -5.75 8.70
C PHE A 174 -7.82 -6.84 9.75
N GLN A 175 -7.44 -6.39 10.95
CA GLN A 175 -7.37 -7.17 12.19
C GLN A 175 -7.76 -6.23 13.33
N THR A 176 -8.94 -6.44 13.92
CA THR A 176 -9.53 -5.51 14.90
C THR A 176 -10.06 -6.23 16.12
N LYS A 177 -9.65 -5.75 17.31
CA LYS A 177 -9.94 -6.36 18.62
C LYS A 177 -11.35 -6.03 19.12
N LEU A 178 -11.94 -6.97 19.87
CA LEU A 178 -13.05 -6.71 20.79
C LEU A 178 -12.55 -5.96 22.03
N VAL A 179 -12.89 -4.67 22.17
CA VAL A 179 -12.41 -3.80 23.26
C VAL A 179 -13.30 -3.87 24.50
N ASP A 180 -14.62 -3.92 24.32
CA ASP A 180 -15.61 -4.00 25.40
C ASP A 180 -16.45 -5.27 25.26
N ALA A 181 -16.37 -6.16 26.25
CA ALA A 181 -17.14 -7.41 26.27
C ALA A 181 -18.60 -7.21 26.70
N ALA A 182 -18.92 -6.14 27.44
CA ALA A 182 -20.29 -5.81 27.87
C ALA A 182 -21.09 -5.15 26.73
N ALA A 183 -20.42 -4.46 25.82
CA ALA A 183 -20.99 -3.87 24.60
C ALA A 183 -20.18 -4.33 23.36
N PRO A 184 -20.34 -5.59 22.93
CA PRO A 184 -19.47 -6.15 21.91
C PRO A 184 -19.67 -5.48 20.55
N SER A 185 -18.57 -4.96 20.00
CA SER A 185 -18.53 -4.45 18.63
C SER A 185 -18.85 -5.54 17.62
N SER A 186 -19.16 -5.13 16.39
CA SER A 186 -19.57 -6.04 15.32
C SER A 186 -18.89 -5.69 14.00
N VAL A 187 -18.76 -6.68 13.13
CA VAL A 187 -18.42 -6.48 11.71
C VAL A 187 -19.65 -6.70 10.83
N LEU A 188 -19.69 -6.05 9.68
CA LEU A 188 -20.68 -6.31 8.64
C LEU A 188 -20.04 -7.19 7.57
N ILE A 189 -20.70 -8.28 7.18
CA ILE A 189 -20.31 -9.12 6.06
C ILE A 189 -21.48 -9.12 5.08
N ASN A 190 -21.27 -8.51 3.92
CA ASN A 190 -22.31 -8.15 2.95
C ASN A 190 -23.41 -7.30 3.60
N THR A 191 -24.55 -7.92 3.90
CA THR A 191 -25.71 -7.27 4.53
C THR A 191 -25.95 -7.77 5.95
N THR A 192 -25.15 -8.72 6.45
CA THR A 192 -25.37 -9.37 7.75
C THR A 192 -24.34 -8.93 8.78
N THR A 193 -24.83 -8.45 9.93
CA THR A 193 -24.00 -8.04 11.07
C THR A 193 -23.61 -9.25 11.92
N HIS A 194 -22.34 -9.31 12.35
CA HIS A 194 -21.80 -10.37 13.19
C HIS A 194 -21.07 -9.78 14.40
N SER A 195 -21.51 -10.15 15.61
CA SER A 195 -20.88 -9.73 16.86
C SER A 195 -19.51 -10.39 17.05
N LEU A 196 -18.54 -9.64 17.55
CA LEU A 196 -17.22 -10.18 17.90
C LEU A 196 -17.25 -11.16 19.08
N SER A 197 -18.35 -11.24 19.82
CA SER A 197 -18.55 -12.18 20.93
C SER A 197 -18.74 -13.63 20.48
N THR A 198 -19.11 -13.86 19.22
CA THR A 198 -19.45 -15.19 18.67
C THR A 198 -18.37 -15.65 17.69
N ASP A 199 -17.98 -16.93 17.74
CA ASP A 199 -17.03 -17.49 16.78
C ASP A 199 -17.63 -17.51 15.37
N LEU A 200 -16.82 -17.15 14.38
CA LEU A 200 -17.23 -17.09 12.98
C LEU A 200 -16.04 -17.45 12.09
N THR A 201 -16.30 -18.28 11.09
CA THR A 201 -15.35 -18.52 10.00
C THR A 201 -16.11 -18.45 8.67
N LYS A 202 -15.68 -17.55 7.78
CA LYS A 202 -16.17 -17.44 6.40
C LYS A 202 -14.97 -17.59 5.48
N GLU A 203 -14.89 -18.75 4.83
CA GLU A 203 -13.85 -19.04 3.83
C GLU A 203 -14.27 -18.52 2.45
N ALA A 204 -13.35 -18.52 1.48
CA ALA A 204 -13.55 -17.98 0.14
C ALA A 204 -14.84 -18.43 -0.58
N THR A 205 -15.24 -19.70 -0.39
CA THR A 205 -16.44 -20.28 -1.00
C THR A 205 -17.74 -19.63 -0.54
N PHE A 206 -17.75 -19.01 0.65
CA PHE A 206 -18.92 -18.27 1.14
C PHE A 206 -19.27 -17.06 0.26
N PHE A 207 -18.29 -16.50 -0.46
CA PHE A 207 -18.47 -15.28 -1.26
C PHE A 207 -18.84 -15.55 -2.74
N GLY A 208 -19.14 -16.79 -3.10
CA GLY A 208 -19.31 -17.24 -4.50
C GLY A 208 -20.66 -16.94 -5.16
N GLY A 209 -21.32 -15.82 -4.81
CA GLY A 209 -22.64 -15.44 -5.32
C GLY A 209 -22.66 -14.70 -6.66
N GLU A 210 -23.85 -14.27 -7.12
CA GLU A 210 -24.14 -13.74 -8.47
C GLU A 210 -23.21 -12.61 -8.95
N ASN A 211 -22.80 -11.70 -8.05
CA ASN A 211 -21.93 -10.57 -8.40
C ASN A 211 -20.44 -10.83 -8.12
N PHE A 212 -20.09 -11.98 -7.52
CA PHE A 212 -18.76 -12.39 -7.04
C PHE A 212 -17.99 -11.38 -6.16
N ALA A 213 -18.54 -10.19 -5.90
CA ALA A 213 -17.97 -9.18 -5.03
C ALA A 213 -18.48 -9.33 -3.60
N ALA A 214 -17.61 -9.00 -2.64
CA ALA A 214 -17.97 -8.93 -1.23
C ALA A 214 -17.87 -7.49 -0.73
N THR A 215 -18.74 -7.14 0.22
CA THR A 215 -18.57 -5.92 1.01
C THR A 215 -18.38 -6.30 2.48
N LEU A 216 -17.44 -5.67 3.16
CA LEU A 216 -17.21 -5.85 4.59
C LEU A 216 -17.25 -4.49 5.28
N ARG A 217 -17.48 -4.47 6.59
CA ARG A 217 -17.20 -3.31 7.45
C ARG A 217 -16.53 -3.77 8.73
N ASP A 218 -15.39 -3.18 9.07
CA ASP A 218 -14.69 -3.46 10.32
C ASP A 218 -15.39 -2.79 11.52
N VAL A 219 -14.88 -3.06 12.72
CA VAL A 219 -15.43 -2.48 13.97
C VAL A 219 -15.20 -0.97 14.10
N ASN A 220 -14.24 -0.42 13.35
CA ASN A 220 -13.88 1.00 13.35
C ASN A 220 -14.68 1.80 12.32
N GLY A 221 -15.56 1.12 11.57
CA GLY A 221 -16.46 1.71 10.61
C GLY A 221 -15.91 1.83 9.19
N ASN A 222 -14.74 1.24 8.90
CA ASN A 222 -14.16 1.22 7.56
C ASN A 222 -14.83 0.14 6.71
N GLY A 223 -15.33 0.53 5.54
CA GLY A 223 -15.90 -0.39 4.56
C GLY A 223 -14.82 -0.98 3.65
N TYR A 224 -14.98 -2.22 3.21
CA TYR A 224 -14.10 -2.88 2.25
C TYR A 224 -14.93 -3.42 1.10
N TYR A 225 -14.57 -3.09 -0.12
CA TYR A 225 -15.12 -3.68 -1.34
C TYR A 225 -14.07 -4.61 -1.96
N VAL A 226 -14.43 -5.86 -2.18
CA VAL A 226 -13.53 -6.87 -2.77
C VAL A 226 -14.21 -7.43 -4.02
N PRO A 227 -13.81 -7.05 -5.25
CA PRO A 227 -14.33 -7.67 -6.46
C PRO A 227 -13.90 -9.14 -6.52
N ASN A 228 -14.64 -10.04 -7.15
CA ASN A 228 -14.23 -11.44 -7.34
C ASN A 228 -13.68 -12.12 -6.05
N ALA A 229 -14.31 -11.85 -4.91
CA ALA A 229 -13.84 -12.17 -3.56
C ALA A 229 -13.47 -13.65 -3.38
N THR A 230 -14.24 -14.58 -3.95
CA THR A 230 -13.92 -16.01 -3.92
C THR A 230 -12.62 -16.33 -4.67
N MET A 231 -12.44 -15.79 -5.88
CA MET A 231 -11.23 -16.00 -6.71
C MET A 231 -9.98 -15.39 -6.08
N GLN A 232 -10.14 -14.30 -5.33
CA GLN A 232 -9.05 -13.67 -4.57
C GLN A 232 -8.75 -14.37 -3.23
N GLY A 233 -9.52 -15.41 -2.88
CA GLY A 233 -9.34 -16.14 -1.63
C GLY A 233 -9.71 -15.33 -0.39
N LEU A 234 -10.78 -14.53 -0.43
CA LEU A 234 -11.22 -13.74 0.72
C LEU A 234 -11.67 -14.63 1.89
N ASN A 235 -11.18 -14.31 3.08
CA ASN A 235 -11.55 -14.96 4.32
C ASN A 235 -11.92 -13.93 5.39
N VAL A 236 -12.82 -14.30 6.30
CA VAL A 236 -13.14 -13.54 7.51
C VAL A 236 -13.23 -14.52 8.68
N LYS A 237 -12.58 -14.19 9.79
CA LYS A 237 -12.64 -14.98 11.02
C LYS A 237 -12.87 -14.08 12.23
N ILE A 238 -13.80 -14.48 13.09
CA ILE A 238 -13.96 -13.96 14.45
C ILE A 238 -13.61 -15.10 15.40
N SER A 239 -12.57 -14.93 16.22
CA SER A 239 -12.20 -15.94 17.20
C SER A 239 -11.31 -15.36 18.30
N LEU A 240 -11.14 -16.10 19.39
CA LEU A 240 -10.02 -15.89 20.30
C LEU A 240 -8.71 -16.13 19.55
N GLN A 241 -7.83 -15.13 19.52
CA GLN A 241 -6.47 -15.26 19.02
C GLN A 241 -5.52 -15.33 20.21
N THR A 242 -4.48 -16.16 20.07
CA THR A 242 -3.46 -16.39 21.09
C THR A 242 -2.10 -16.07 20.50
N SER A 243 -1.30 -15.31 21.23
CA SER A 243 -0.02 -14.75 20.77
C SER A 243 0.93 -14.47 21.94
N ARG A 244 1.93 -13.60 21.73
CA ARG A 244 2.79 -13.01 22.75
C ARG A 244 2.88 -11.49 22.54
N ASP A 245 3.16 -10.76 23.61
CA ASP A 245 3.40 -9.32 23.55
C ASP A 245 4.69 -8.98 22.79
N GLN A 246 4.83 -7.71 22.40
CA GLN A 246 5.94 -7.23 21.58
C GLN A 246 7.33 -7.46 22.19
N ARG A 247 7.40 -7.72 23.50
CA ARG A 247 8.66 -7.96 24.22
C ARG A 247 9.20 -9.38 24.00
N GLY A 248 8.42 -10.25 23.35
CA GLY A 248 8.83 -11.64 23.05
C GLY A 248 8.98 -12.53 24.29
N ARG A 249 8.32 -12.17 25.40
CA ARG A 249 8.36 -12.98 26.63
C ARG A 249 7.58 -14.27 26.44
N ALA A 250 7.95 -15.33 27.17
CA ALA A 250 7.25 -16.62 27.14
C ALA A 250 5.76 -16.55 27.52
N ARG A 251 5.32 -15.46 28.17
CA ARG A 251 3.93 -15.24 28.55
C ARG A 251 3.04 -15.12 27.31
N THR A 252 2.14 -16.07 27.16
CA THR A 252 1.05 -16.03 26.20
C THR A 252 0.06 -14.90 26.50
N THR A 253 -0.43 -14.24 25.47
CA THR A 253 -1.51 -13.24 25.55
C THR A 253 -2.64 -13.62 24.59
N SER A 254 -3.87 -13.24 24.91
CA SER A 254 -5.03 -13.57 24.08
C SER A 254 -6.06 -12.45 24.08
N ALA A 255 -6.76 -12.29 22.96
CA ALA A 255 -7.97 -11.47 22.85
C ALA A 255 -8.81 -11.93 21.65
N ARG A 256 -10.09 -11.57 21.62
CA ARG A 256 -10.95 -11.84 20.46
C ARG A 256 -10.75 -10.78 19.39
N TYR A 257 -10.57 -11.22 18.15
CA TYR A 257 -10.42 -10.35 16.98
C TYR A 257 -11.39 -10.75 15.88
N ALA A 258 -11.82 -9.75 15.11
CA ALA A 258 -12.28 -9.95 13.75
C ALA A 258 -11.13 -9.66 12.78
N THR A 259 -10.82 -10.62 11.91
CA THR A 259 -9.68 -10.57 11.00
C THR A 259 -10.13 -10.97 9.60
N SER A 260 -9.75 -10.19 8.59
CA SER A 260 -10.00 -10.50 7.18
C SER A 260 -8.72 -10.46 6.34
N TRP A 261 -8.57 -11.44 5.44
CA TRP A 261 -7.39 -11.57 4.59
C TRP A 261 -7.73 -12.25 3.26
N LEU A 262 -6.90 -12.00 2.26
CA LEU A 262 -6.86 -12.73 1.00
C LEU A 262 -5.82 -13.85 1.12
N LYS A 263 -6.22 -15.10 0.86
CA LYS A 263 -5.36 -16.28 0.91
C LYS A 263 -4.83 -16.59 -0.49
N HIS A 264 -3.53 -16.35 -0.70
CA HIS A 264 -2.87 -16.58 -2.00
C HIS A 264 -2.42 -18.04 -2.19
N GLY A 265 -2.41 -18.83 -1.11
CA GLY A 265 -2.02 -20.24 -1.11
C GLY A 265 -0.60 -20.47 -0.60
N VAL A 266 -0.14 -21.72 -0.64
CA VAL A 266 1.25 -22.09 -0.35
C VAL A 266 2.07 -21.96 -1.63
N ASN A 267 3.26 -21.36 -1.54
CA ASN A 267 4.14 -21.11 -2.68
C ASN A 267 3.39 -20.57 -3.93
N PRO A 268 2.60 -19.49 -3.82
CA PRO A 268 1.93 -18.92 -4.98
C PRO A 268 2.94 -18.54 -6.06
N SER A 269 2.47 -18.54 -7.30
CA SER A 269 3.19 -17.97 -8.44
C SER A 269 2.30 -16.93 -9.11
N ASP A 270 2.83 -15.72 -9.23
CA ASP A 270 2.22 -14.57 -9.92
C ASP A 270 0.76 -14.29 -9.53
N LYS A 271 0.45 -14.39 -8.23
CA LYS A 271 -0.88 -14.02 -7.72
C LYS A 271 -1.00 -12.50 -7.63
N GLY A 272 -2.24 -12.02 -7.59
CA GLY A 272 -2.55 -10.61 -7.42
C GLY A 272 -3.84 -10.39 -6.65
N TYR A 273 -4.07 -9.15 -6.23
CA TYR A 273 -5.30 -8.75 -5.55
C TYR A 273 -5.76 -7.36 -5.95
N GLU A 274 -7.04 -7.10 -5.75
CA GLU A 274 -7.68 -5.79 -5.80
C GLU A 274 -8.71 -5.70 -4.67
N TYR A 275 -8.67 -4.62 -3.90
CA TYR A 275 -9.77 -4.25 -3.03
C TYR A 275 -9.79 -2.74 -2.84
N ALA A 276 -10.92 -2.20 -2.43
CA ALA A 276 -11.06 -0.80 -2.07
C ALA A 276 -11.46 -0.66 -0.59
N ILE A 277 -10.97 0.38 0.07
CA ILE A 277 -11.35 0.75 1.44
C ILE A 277 -12.14 2.05 1.37
N VAL A 278 -13.29 2.10 2.05
CA VAL A 278 -14.09 3.30 2.29
C VAL A 278 -13.87 3.72 3.75
N VAL A 279 -13.18 4.84 3.97
CA VAL A 279 -12.76 5.26 5.31
C VAL A 279 -13.86 6.00 6.04
N ASN A 280 -14.18 5.56 7.26
CA ASN A 280 -15.06 6.25 8.20
C ASN A 280 -16.39 6.76 7.59
N LYS A 281 -17.09 5.90 6.83
CA LYS A 281 -18.42 6.22 6.26
C LYS A 281 -19.51 5.26 6.76
N PRO A 282 -20.80 5.65 6.67
CA PRO A 282 -21.92 4.75 6.94
C PRO A 282 -21.87 3.47 6.08
N SER A 283 -22.42 2.37 6.59
CA SER A 283 -22.37 1.05 5.92
C SER A 283 -22.98 1.03 4.53
N HIS A 284 -24.00 1.83 4.25
CA HIS A 284 -24.60 1.91 2.92
C HIS A 284 -23.64 2.45 1.85
N ILE A 285 -22.58 3.19 2.21
CA ILE A 285 -21.64 3.77 1.25
C ILE A 285 -20.76 2.69 0.59
N VAL A 286 -20.32 1.66 1.33
CA VAL A 286 -19.56 0.56 0.71
C VAL A 286 -20.44 -0.30 -0.20
N GLN A 287 -21.72 -0.44 0.13
CA GLN A 287 -22.70 -1.10 -0.73
C GLN A 287 -22.96 -0.28 -2.00
N ALA A 288 -23.14 1.04 -1.88
CA ALA A 288 -23.27 1.94 -3.02
C ALA A 288 -22.02 1.92 -3.92
N LEU A 289 -20.81 1.85 -3.33
CA LEU A 289 -19.57 1.64 -4.08
C LEU A 289 -19.64 0.33 -4.88
N ALA A 290 -20.03 -0.78 -4.25
CA ALA A 290 -20.15 -2.07 -4.93
C ALA A 290 -21.15 -2.03 -6.09
N THR A 291 -22.33 -1.45 -5.89
CA THR A 291 -23.34 -1.25 -6.94
C THR A 291 -22.78 -0.43 -8.10
N ARG A 292 -22.07 0.66 -7.81
CA ARG A 292 -21.48 1.51 -8.85
C ARG A 292 -20.34 0.83 -9.60
N GLN A 293 -19.50 0.06 -8.91
CA GLN A 293 -18.43 -0.71 -9.54
C GLN A 293 -18.95 -1.82 -10.48
N ALA A 294 -20.17 -2.30 -10.26
CA ALA A 294 -20.87 -3.24 -11.15
C ALA A 294 -21.59 -2.55 -12.32
N SER A 295 -21.67 -1.21 -12.34
CA SER A 295 -22.35 -0.43 -13.38
C SER A 295 -21.37 0.19 -14.38
N VAL A 296 -21.89 0.91 -15.37
CA VAL A 296 -21.08 1.76 -16.27
C VAL A 296 -20.52 3.00 -15.57
N ASN A 297 -21.15 3.44 -14.46
CA ASN A 297 -20.78 4.64 -13.70
C ASN A 297 -19.85 4.31 -12.52
N LYS A 298 -18.73 3.65 -12.83
CA LYS A 298 -17.74 3.20 -11.85
C LYS A 298 -17.10 4.36 -11.10
N VAL A 299 -16.84 4.19 -9.81
CA VAL A 299 -16.08 5.15 -8.97
C VAL A 299 -14.61 5.18 -9.40
N TYR A 300 -14.06 4.01 -9.74
CA TYR A 300 -12.71 3.88 -10.28
C TYR A 300 -12.63 2.73 -11.28
N GLU A 301 -11.63 2.81 -12.17
CA GLU A 301 -11.34 1.80 -13.19
C GLU A 301 -9.85 1.42 -13.12
N VAL A 302 -9.56 0.14 -12.94
CA VAL A 302 -8.20 -0.39 -13.11
C VAL A 302 -7.94 -0.53 -14.61
N LEU A 303 -7.21 0.41 -15.19
CA LEU A 303 -6.94 0.45 -16.64
C LEU A 303 -5.82 -0.52 -17.04
N TYR A 304 -4.88 -0.76 -16.14
CA TYR A 304 -3.75 -1.66 -16.37
C TYR A 304 -3.23 -2.20 -15.04
N LYS A 305 -2.99 -3.51 -14.96
CA LYS A 305 -2.51 -4.15 -13.73
C LYS A 305 -1.76 -5.43 -14.07
N ASP A 306 -0.44 -5.33 -14.08
CA ASP A 306 0.47 -6.46 -14.20
C ASP A 306 1.78 -6.17 -13.44
N ASN A 307 2.80 -7.00 -13.64
CA ASN A 307 4.11 -6.85 -13.02
C ASN A 307 4.94 -5.66 -13.54
N LYS A 308 4.48 -4.95 -14.56
CA LYS A 308 5.17 -3.80 -15.16
C LYS A 308 4.58 -2.47 -14.69
N ALA A 309 3.26 -2.38 -14.55
CA ALA A 309 2.62 -1.19 -14.00
C ALA A 309 1.25 -1.45 -13.39
N HIS A 310 0.87 -0.58 -12.46
CA HIS A 310 -0.49 -0.42 -11.99
C HIS A 310 -1.01 0.96 -12.41
N VAL A 311 -2.15 0.99 -13.12
CA VAL A 311 -2.78 2.22 -13.63
C VAL A 311 -4.24 2.23 -13.24
N VAL A 312 -4.65 3.29 -12.53
CA VAL A 312 -6.04 3.48 -12.08
C VAL A 312 -6.54 4.83 -12.58
N LYS A 313 -7.73 4.83 -13.17
CA LYS A 313 -8.53 6.02 -13.43
C LYS A 313 -9.53 6.18 -12.31
N ILE A 314 -9.58 7.35 -11.71
CA ILE A 314 -10.47 7.73 -10.63
C ILE A 314 -11.52 8.67 -11.24
N ASN A 315 -12.74 8.18 -11.36
CA ASN A 315 -13.85 8.94 -11.96
C ASN A 315 -14.47 9.89 -10.94
N ASP A 316 -14.60 9.44 -9.70
CA ASP A 316 -15.06 10.28 -8.61
C ASP A 316 -13.87 10.93 -7.95
N CYS A 317 -13.40 12.01 -8.58
CA CYS A 317 -12.40 12.83 -7.95
C CYS A 317 -13.01 13.53 -6.74
N PRO A 318 -12.17 13.83 -5.72
CA PRO A 318 -12.57 14.74 -4.65
C PRO A 318 -13.16 16.08 -5.16
N ARG A 319 -12.77 16.50 -6.38
CA ARG A 319 -13.24 17.71 -7.05
C ARG A 319 -14.27 17.36 -8.14
N PRO A 320 -15.48 17.92 -8.09
CA PRO A 320 -16.52 17.67 -9.10
C PRO A 320 -16.06 18.01 -10.52
N GLY A 321 -16.39 17.15 -11.48
CA GLY A 321 -16.11 17.36 -12.91
C GLY A 321 -14.70 16.97 -13.38
N GLN A 322 -13.79 16.59 -12.47
CA GLN A 322 -12.41 16.25 -12.80
C GLN A 322 -12.18 14.73 -12.82
N THR A 323 -11.18 14.27 -13.57
CA THR A 323 -10.74 12.86 -13.59
C THR A 323 -9.26 12.77 -13.22
N GLN A 324 -8.93 11.86 -12.30
CA GLN A 324 -7.56 11.62 -11.87
C GLN A 324 -7.07 10.28 -12.42
N TYR A 325 -5.78 10.22 -12.74
CA TYR A 325 -5.11 9.01 -13.17
C TYR A 325 -3.89 8.80 -12.28
N GLY A 326 -3.75 7.59 -11.76
CA GLY A 326 -2.57 7.18 -11.02
C GLY A 326 -1.79 6.11 -11.76
N TYR A 327 -0.46 6.24 -11.72
CA TYR A 327 0.50 5.35 -12.37
C TYR A 327 1.58 4.95 -11.37
N VAL A 328 1.71 3.66 -11.09
CA VAL A 328 2.91 3.10 -10.46
C VAL A 328 3.60 2.25 -11.51
N ILE A 329 4.74 2.72 -12.00
CA ILE A 329 5.48 2.07 -13.10
C ILE A 329 6.70 1.38 -12.51
N PHE A 330 6.67 0.04 -12.51
CA PHE A 330 7.76 -0.81 -12.02
C PHE A 330 8.78 -1.11 -13.12
N ASP A 331 8.35 -1.14 -14.38
CA ASP A 331 9.20 -1.38 -15.55
C ASP A 331 9.01 -0.25 -16.58
N LYS A 332 10.08 0.52 -16.84
CA LYS A 332 10.09 1.64 -17.80
C LYS A 332 9.84 1.24 -19.26
N SER A 333 9.95 -0.06 -19.60
CA SER A 333 9.62 -0.54 -20.94
C SER A 333 8.12 -0.49 -21.25
N VAL A 334 7.27 -0.41 -20.22
CA VAL A 334 5.82 -0.48 -20.34
C VAL A 334 5.24 0.66 -21.19
N ARG A 335 4.09 0.38 -21.79
CA ARG A 335 3.22 1.37 -22.41
C ARG A 335 1.89 1.34 -21.66
N THR A 336 1.47 2.48 -21.13
CA THR A 336 0.29 2.58 -20.25
C THR A 336 -0.88 3.28 -20.93
N PRO A 337 -2.13 2.90 -20.60
CA PRO A 337 -3.32 3.62 -21.03
C PRO A 337 -3.49 4.96 -20.29
N GLY A 338 -4.42 5.80 -20.76
CA GLY A 338 -4.66 7.15 -20.20
C GLY A 338 -3.61 8.19 -20.62
N PRO A 339 -3.57 9.37 -19.95
CA PRO A 339 -2.74 10.51 -20.34
C PRO A 339 -1.23 10.23 -20.43
N VAL A 340 -0.68 9.42 -19.52
CA VAL A 340 0.74 9.03 -19.54
C VAL A 340 0.91 7.76 -20.38
N ARG A 341 1.64 7.88 -21.49
CA ARG A 341 1.92 6.78 -22.42
C ARG A 341 3.06 5.88 -21.93
N ARG A 342 4.11 6.48 -21.37
CA ARG A 342 5.30 5.79 -20.85
C ARG A 342 6.14 6.76 -20.02
N VAL A 343 7.13 6.19 -19.35
CA VAL A 343 8.25 6.91 -18.74
C VAL A 343 9.55 6.35 -19.30
N ASP A 344 10.65 7.05 -19.10
CA ASP A 344 11.98 6.53 -19.37
C ASP A 344 12.90 6.71 -18.15
N LYS A 345 14.18 6.33 -18.30
CA LYS A 345 15.26 6.38 -17.29
C LYS A 345 15.04 5.49 -16.06
N ALA A 346 13.95 5.64 -15.32
CA ALA A 346 13.71 4.97 -14.04
C ALA A 346 12.23 4.53 -13.82
N PRO A 347 11.99 3.49 -13.01
CA PRO A 347 10.69 3.24 -12.39
C PRO A 347 10.26 4.43 -11.53
N ILE A 348 9.04 4.92 -11.73
CA ILE A 348 8.51 6.11 -11.03
C ILE A 348 7.01 5.98 -10.75
N ILE A 349 6.51 6.90 -9.93
CA ILE A 349 5.09 7.07 -9.65
C ILE A 349 4.65 8.40 -10.25
N VAL A 350 3.56 8.39 -11.00
CA VAL A 350 2.97 9.59 -11.63
C VAL A 350 1.51 9.69 -11.25
N MET A 351 1.05 10.90 -10.92
CA MET A 351 -0.35 11.22 -10.75
C MET A 351 -0.72 12.38 -11.68
N VAL A 352 -1.84 12.23 -12.37
CA VAL A 352 -2.36 13.24 -13.30
C VAL A 352 -3.78 13.60 -12.89
N GLU A 353 -4.09 14.88 -12.93
CA GLU A 353 -5.44 15.40 -12.85
C GLU A 353 -5.78 16.06 -14.18
N VAL A 354 -6.81 15.55 -14.86
CA VAL A 354 -7.36 16.16 -16.06
C VAL A 354 -8.52 17.06 -15.61
N VAL A 355 -8.36 18.36 -15.85
CA VAL A 355 -9.33 19.39 -15.46
C VAL A 355 -10.41 19.52 -16.54
N ASP A 356 -9.97 19.65 -17.79
CA ASP A 356 -10.80 19.78 -18.97
C ASP A 356 -10.05 19.29 -20.22
N SER A 357 -10.50 19.62 -21.43
CA SER A 357 -9.87 19.21 -22.69
C SER A 357 -8.49 19.85 -22.94
N ASN A 358 -8.16 20.93 -22.23
CA ASN A 358 -7.01 21.79 -22.48
C ASN A 358 -6.02 21.79 -21.30
N ASN A 359 -6.49 21.48 -20.09
CA ASN A 359 -5.72 21.65 -18.86
C ASN A 359 -5.55 20.34 -18.07
N LEU A 360 -4.31 20.10 -17.64
CA LEU A 360 -3.99 19.02 -16.71
C LEU A 360 -2.92 19.46 -15.70
N TYR A 361 -2.94 18.83 -14.53
CA TYR A 361 -1.85 18.87 -13.56
C TYR A 361 -1.14 17.52 -13.53
N ILE A 362 0.18 17.53 -13.45
CA ILE A 362 0.99 16.32 -13.37
C ILE A 362 1.97 16.42 -12.21
N ALA A 363 2.03 15.36 -11.40
CA ALA A 363 3.05 15.17 -10.38
C ALA A 363 3.78 13.86 -10.66
N ALA A 364 5.11 13.89 -10.63
CA ALA A 364 5.96 12.72 -10.77
C ALA A 364 6.90 12.62 -9.57
N SER A 365 7.16 11.40 -9.11
CA SER A 365 8.14 11.12 -8.06
C SER A 365 8.88 9.83 -8.37
N SER A 366 10.20 9.85 -8.17
CA SER A 366 10.95 8.62 -7.97
C SER A 366 11.13 8.42 -6.47
N PRO A 367 10.54 7.36 -5.89
CA PRO A 367 10.79 7.01 -4.49
C PRO A 367 12.18 6.45 -4.24
N ASP A 368 12.98 6.20 -5.29
CA ASP A 368 14.38 5.87 -5.14
C ASP A 368 15.14 7.09 -4.61
N LEU A 369 15.53 7.03 -3.34
CA LEU A 369 16.30 8.11 -2.69
C LEU A 369 17.65 8.35 -3.37
N ASN A 370 18.14 7.40 -4.17
CA ASN A 370 19.36 7.54 -4.98
C ASN A 370 20.53 8.15 -4.19
N PHE A 371 20.76 7.66 -2.97
CA PHE A 371 21.92 8.08 -2.20
C PHE A 371 23.20 7.68 -2.92
N ASN A 372 24.26 8.48 -2.72
CA ASN A 372 25.63 8.24 -3.20
C ASN A 372 26.33 7.04 -2.51
N ILE A 373 25.60 5.94 -2.31
CA ILE A 373 26.07 4.70 -1.70
C ILE A 373 26.13 3.63 -2.79
N THR A 374 27.35 3.25 -3.16
CA THR A 374 27.60 2.29 -4.25
C THR A 374 27.40 0.84 -3.83
N ARG A 375 27.63 0.52 -2.56
CA ARG A 375 27.46 -0.83 -2.03
C ARG A 375 25.99 -1.24 -1.87
N VAL A 376 25.78 -2.54 -1.74
CA VAL A 376 24.49 -3.10 -1.32
C VAL A 376 24.47 -3.08 0.21
N LEU A 377 23.45 -2.41 0.75
CA LEU A 377 23.11 -2.48 2.17
C LEU A 377 21.99 -3.50 2.30
N GLU A 378 22.19 -4.48 3.16
CA GLU A 378 21.23 -5.53 3.48
C GLU A 378 20.73 -5.37 4.91
N THR A 379 21.60 -4.88 5.82
CA THR A 379 21.29 -4.74 7.24
C THR A 379 21.79 -3.43 7.84
N GLY A 380 21.13 -2.96 8.90
CA GLY A 380 21.50 -1.74 9.62
C GLY A 380 22.97 -1.66 10.07
N PRO A 381 23.57 -2.72 10.66
CA PRO A 381 24.97 -2.71 11.09
C PRO A 381 25.99 -2.50 9.98
N GLN A 382 25.62 -2.77 8.72
CA GLN A 382 26.52 -2.53 7.61
C GLN A 382 26.77 -1.03 7.43
N VAL A 383 25.81 -0.14 7.70
CA VAL A 383 25.93 1.32 7.50
C VAL A 383 27.08 1.90 8.34
N ASN A 384 28.10 2.44 7.66
CA ASN A 384 29.29 2.99 8.32
C ASN A 384 29.13 4.49 8.64
N ALA A 385 30.11 5.07 9.35
CA ALA A 385 30.07 6.49 9.73
C ALA A 385 29.99 7.43 8.52
N GLN A 386 30.73 7.12 7.44
CA GLN A 386 30.73 7.95 6.24
C GLN A 386 29.32 8.05 5.63
N GLU A 387 28.64 6.93 5.47
CA GLU A 387 27.31 6.89 4.89
C GLU A 387 26.26 7.47 5.82
N ARG A 388 26.42 7.30 7.12
CA ARG A 388 25.47 7.83 8.10
C ARG A 388 25.44 9.36 8.12
N PHE A 389 26.60 10.00 8.00
CA PHE A 389 26.73 11.45 8.19
C PHE A 389 26.91 12.24 6.89
N TYR A 390 27.37 11.60 5.81
CA TYR A 390 27.72 12.29 4.57
C TYR A 390 27.03 11.72 3.33
N SER A 391 26.06 10.80 3.49
CA SER A 391 25.23 10.43 2.34
C SER A 391 24.26 11.55 1.99
N PHE A 392 24.08 11.76 0.68
CA PHE A 392 23.13 12.74 0.15
C PHE A 392 22.41 12.17 -1.06
N SER A 393 21.14 12.54 -1.20
CA SER A 393 20.30 12.08 -2.31
C SER A 393 20.73 12.80 -3.57
N MET A 394 21.05 12.04 -4.62
CA MET A 394 21.41 12.61 -5.91
C MET A 394 20.15 12.76 -6.77
N PRO A 395 19.88 13.96 -7.34
CA PRO A 395 18.77 14.14 -8.27
C PRO A 395 18.84 13.14 -9.43
N ILE A 396 17.68 12.73 -9.91
CA ILE A 396 17.58 11.93 -11.12
C ILE A 396 16.77 12.66 -12.18
N GLU A 397 17.18 12.53 -13.43
CA GLU A 397 16.37 12.95 -14.57
C GLU A 397 15.37 11.84 -14.91
N VAL A 398 14.10 12.23 -15.08
CA VAL A 398 13.02 11.34 -15.52
C VAL A 398 12.25 12.03 -16.63
N GLN A 399 11.88 11.30 -17.68
CA GLN A 399 11.01 11.84 -18.73
C GLN A 399 9.67 11.11 -18.71
N VAL A 400 8.60 11.90 -18.74
CA VAL A 400 7.23 11.41 -18.78
C VAL A 400 6.65 11.76 -20.14
N PHE A 401 6.29 10.73 -20.91
CA PHE A 401 5.73 10.91 -22.24
C PHE A 401 4.21 10.88 -22.13
N VAL A 402 3.59 12.03 -22.34
CA VAL A 402 2.13 12.18 -22.39
C VAL A 402 1.60 11.96 -23.82
N ARG A 403 0.33 11.59 -23.95
CA ARG A 403 -0.30 11.29 -25.26
C ARG A 403 -0.65 12.54 -26.06
N THR A 404 -1.04 13.60 -25.37
CA THR A 404 -1.38 14.88 -25.97
C THR A 404 -0.19 15.82 -25.89
N ALA A 405 -0.02 16.66 -26.90
CA ALA A 405 0.95 17.76 -26.81
C ALA A 405 0.54 18.68 -25.66
N VAL A 406 1.49 19.04 -24.81
CA VAL A 406 1.28 19.93 -23.66
C VAL A 406 2.29 21.07 -23.73
N ASN A 407 1.99 22.17 -23.03
CA ASN A 407 2.93 23.25 -22.74
C ASN A 407 2.89 23.51 -21.22
N ILE A 408 3.97 24.07 -20.66
CA ILE A 408 3.96 24.49 -19.24
C ILE A 408 3.20 25.82 -19.15
N ALA A 409 2.13 25.86 -18.35
CA ALA A 409 1.48 27.12 -18.00
C ALA A 409 2.40 27.98 -17.10
N THR A 410 2.36 29.31 -17.27
CA THR A 410 3.10 30.24 -16.41
C THR A 410 2.68 30.06 -14.93
N GLY A 411 3.60 30.29 -13.99
CA GLY A 411 3.29 30.17 -12.54
C GLY A 411 3.44 28.79 -11.88
N ASP A 412 3.24 27.67 -12.58
CA ASP A 412 2.91 26.40 -11.89
C ASP A 412 3.97 25.27 -11.93
N VAL A 413 5.19 25.53 -11.45
CA VAL A 413 6.17 24.45 -11.21
C VAL A 413 6.50 24.38 -9.72
N ARG A 414 6.36 23.18 -9.13
CA ARG A 414 6.73 22.91 -7.74
C ARG A 414 7.73 21.77 -7.65
N MET A 415 8.78 21.96 -6.87
CA MET A 415 9.80 20.95 -6.57
C MET A 415 9.87 20.75 -5.06
N ASN A 416 9.72 19.50 -4.60
CA ASN A 416 9.67 19.16 -3.18
C ASN A 416 8.68 20.02 -2.36
N GLY A 417 7.58 20.45 -2.99
CA GLY A 417 6.54 21.29 -2.39
C GLY A 417 6.78 22.80 -2.47
N ALA A 418 7.99 23.25 -2.84
CA ALA A 418 8.30 24.67 -3.02
C ALA A 418 7.99 25.14 -4.44
N VAL A 419 7.48 26.36 -4.57
CA VAL A 419 7.25 27.01 -5.88
C VAL A 419 8.61 27.36 -6.49
N VAL A 420 8.82 26.99 -7.74
CA VAL A 420 10.03 27.31 -8.50
C VAL A 420 9.86 28.70 -9.13
N PRO A 421 10.81 29.64 -8.94
CA PRO A 421 10.79 30.95 -9.59
C PRO A 421 10.71 30.85 -11.11
N ASP A 422 10.00 31.77 -11.76
CA ASP A 422 9.75 31.72 -13.23
C ASP A 422 11.03 31.61 -14.07
N GLY A 423 12.11 32.32 -13.67
CA GLY A 423 13.40 32.30 -14.37
C GLY A 423 14.17 30.97 -14.26
N GLU A 424 13.81 30.09 -13.33
CA GLU A 424 14.53 28.84 -13.06
C GLU A 424 13.79 27.59 -13.55
N LYS A 425 12.53 27.73 -14.00
CA LYS A 425 11.66 26.60 -14.35
C LYS A 425 12.26 25.66 -15.38
N ASN A 426 12.90 26.21 -16.41
CA ASN A 426 13.50 25.42 -17.49
C ASN A 426 14.69 24.57 -17.01
N SER A 427 15.30 24.90 -15.87
CA SER A 427 16.34 24.08 -15.22
C SER A 427 15.74 22.90 -14.43
N HIS A 428 14.43 22.89 -14.20
CA HIS A 428 13.72 21.89 -13.40
C HIS A 428 12.75 21.04 -14.21
N VAL A 429 12.05 21.63 -15.18
CA VAL A 429 11.08 20.97 -16.06
C VAL A 429 11.22 21.57 -17.46
N ALA A 430 11.44 20.71 -18.45
CA ALA A 430 11.42 21.08 -19.86
C ALA A 430 10.37 20.25 -20.59
N VAL A 431 9.56 20.91 -21.43
CA VAL A 431 8.63 20.22 -22.32
C VAL A 431 9.20 20.22 -23.73
N GLN A 432 9.39 19.02 -24.28
CA GLN A 432 9.86 18.83 -25.65
C GLN A 432 8.72 18.27 -26.49
N GLN A 433 8.34 18.98 -27.56
CA GLN A 433 7.43 18.42 -28.54
C GLN A 433 8.18 17.42 -29.42
N ASN A 434 7.70 16.18 -29.46
CA ASN A 434 8.28 15.17 -30.34
C ASN A 434 7.86 15.45 -31.78
N ARG A 435 8.70 16.14 -32.55
CA ARG A 435 8.45 16.45 -33.97
C ARG A 435 8.36 15.22 -34.88
N ALA A 436 8.75 14.04 -34.40
CA ALA A 436 8.69 12.78 -35.16
C ALA A 436 7.32 12.07 -35.13
N ALA A 437 6.28 12.69 -34.56
CA ALA A 437 4.91 12.15 -34.55
C ALA A 437 3.94 12.92 -35.47
N LEU A 438 4.47 13.84 -36.29
CA LEU A 438 3.73 14.61 -37.31
C LEU A 438 3.98 14.09 -38.75
N GLN A 439 4.65 12.95 -38.88
CA GLN A 439 4.73 12.12 -40.10
C GLN A 439 4.22 10.73 -39.74
#